data_AF-A0A5F8HFK3-F1
#
_entry.id   AF-A0A5F8HFK3-F1
#
_cell.length_a   1.000
_cell.length_b   1.000
_cell.length_c   1.000
_cell.angle_alpha   90.00
_cell.angle_beta   90.00
_cell.angle_gamma   90.00
#
_symmetry.space_group_name_H-M   'P 1'
#
loop_
_entity.id
_entity.type
_entity.pdbx_description
1 polymer ?
#
loop_
_entity_poly.entity_id
_entity_poly.type
_entity_poly.pdbx_seq_one_letter_code
_entity_poly.pdbx_strand_id
1 'polypeptide(L)' 'MSGTNSPEAVKKLLENMQSDLRALSLECKKKFPPVKEAAESGIIKVKTIAARSTEILTVGMLCQVMSAVTNT' A
#
# COMPACT_ATOMS: atom_id res chain seq x y z
N MET A 1 18.08 -21.17 -2.16
CA MET A 1 17.16 -20.33 -1.38
C MET A 1 16.81 -19.11 -2.21
N SER A 2 15.50 -18.95 -2.47
CA SER A 2 14.75 -17.72 -2.71
C SER A 2 15.44 -16.56 -3.43
N GLY A 3 15.41 -16.59 -4.76
CA GLY A 3 15.46 -15.38 -5.58
C GLY A 3 14.11 -14.66 -5.53
N THR A 4 13.68 -14.16 -4.36
CA THR A 4 12.42 -13.41 -4.19
C THR A 4 12.58 -11.91 -4.45
N ASN A 5 13.55 -11.52 -5.28
CA ASN A 5 13.85 -10.12 -5.60
C ASN A 5 13.93 -9.85 -7.11
N SER A 6 13.44 -10.76 -7.96
CA SER A 6 13.36 -10.46 -9.39
C SER A 6 12.51 -9.21 -9.59
N PRO A 7 12.98 -8.20 -10.34
CA PRO A 7 12.26 -6.94 -10.53
C PRO A 7 10.84 -7.15 -11.05
N GLU A 8 10.58 -8.24 -11.79
CA GLU A 8 9.24 -8.63 -12.24
C GLU A 8 8.30 -9.04 -11.10
N ALA A 9 8.80 -9.81 -10.13
CA ALA A 9 8.04 -10.22 -8.95
C ALA A 9 7.72 -9.02 -8.05
N VAL A 10 8.69 -8.11 -7.90
CA VAL A 10 8.50 -6.83 -7.21
C VAL A 10 7.44 -5.98 -7.93
N LYS A 11 7.52 -5.86 -9.25
CA LYS A 11 6.54 -5.09 -10.04
C LYS A 11 5.13 -5.64 -9.83
N LYS A 12 4.97 -6.96 -9.87
CA LYS A 12 3.68 -7.62 -9.65
C LYS A 12 3.16 -7.46 -8.21
N LEU A 13 4.04 -7.49 -7.21
CA LEU A 13 3.69 -7.20 -5.82
C LEU A 13 3.19 -5.75 -5.67
N LEU A 14 3.87 -4.78 -6.29
CA LEU A 14 3.50 -3.37 -6.24
C LEU A 14 2.15 -3.10 -6.93
N GLU A 15 1.91 -3.76 -8.08
CA GLU A 15 0.63 -3.71 -8.80
C GLU A 15 -0.51 -4.28 -7.95
N ASN A 16 -0.28 -5.45 -7.33
CA ASN A 16 -1.26 -6.06 -6.42
C ASN A 16 -1.54 -5.15 -5.21
N MET A 17 -0.49 -4.62 -4.56
CA MET A 17 -0.66 -3.70 -3.43
C MET A 17 -1.38 -2.41 -3.81
N GLN A 18 -1.13 -1.85 -4.99
CA GLN A 18 -1.91 -0.70 -5.48
C GLN A 18 -3.38 -1.07 -5.65
N SER A 19 -3.67 -2.23 -6.22
CA SER A 19 -5.03 -2.73 -6.40
C SER A 19 -5.74 -2.91 -5.06
N ASP A 20 -5.07 -3.55 -4.09
CA ASP A 20 -5.60 -3.79 -2.73
C ASP A 20 -5.89 -2.48 -2.02
N LEU A 21 -4.96 -1.51 -2.05
CA LEU A 21 -5.17 -0.18 -1.45
C LEU A 21 -6.32 0.58 -2.13
N ARG A 22 -6.49 0.43 -3.45
CA ARG A 22 -7.58 1.07 -4.19
C ARG A 22 -8.93 0.49 -3.78
N ALA A 23 -9.02 -0.84 -3.69
CA ALA A 23 -10.19 -1.57 -3.21
C ALA A 23 -10.52 -1.18 -1.76
N LEU A 24 -9.51 -1.19 -0.88
CA LEU A 24 -9.62 -0.76 0.51
C LEU A 24 -10.14 0.69 0.62
N SER A 25 -9.60 1.62 -0.19
CA SER A 25 -10.08 3.01 -0.21
C SER A 25 -11.56 3.10 -0.61
N LEU A 26 -12.02 2.23 -1.50
CA LEU A 26 -13.40 2.22 -2.00
C LEU A 26 -14.36 1.64 -0.96
N GLU A 27 -13.97 0.53 -0.33
CA GLU A 27 -14.71 -0.12 0.75
C GLU A 27 -14.83 0.79 1.98
N CYS A 28 -13.76 1.53 2.30
CA CYS A 28 -13.74 2.45 3.43
C CYS A 28 -14.30 3.85 3.12
N LYS A 29 -14.49 4.24 1.84
CA LYS A 29 -14.92 5.59 1.41
C LYS A 29 -16.15 6.15 2.12
N LYS A 30 -17.12 5.31 2.47
CA LYS A 30 -18.38 5.74 3.13
C LYS A 30 -18.38 5.62 4.64
N LYS A 31 -17.61 4.69 5.21
CA LYS A 31 -17.59 4.43 6.66
C LYS A 31 -16.44 5.14 7.36
N PHE A 32 -15.30 5.27 6.69
CA PHE A 32 -14.03 5.64 7.30
C PHE A 32 -13.21 6.54 6.37
N PRO A 33 -13.51 7.86 6.34
CA PRO A 33 -12.73 8.86 5.60
C PRO A 33 -11.21 8.78 5.85
N PRO A 34 -10.70 8.63 7.09
CA PRO A 34 -9.25 8.59 7.33
C PRO A 34 -8.57 7.35 6.73
N VAL A 35 -9.29 6.23 6.64
CA VAL A 35 -8.77 5.01 6.00
C VAL A 35 -8.65 5.20 4.49
N LYS A 36 -9.61 5.91 3.86
CA LYS A 36 -9.52 6.28 2.43
C LYS A 36 -8.26 7.11 2.16
N GLU A 37 -8.04 8.16 2.96
CA GLU A 37 -6.89 9.05 2.77
C GLU A 37 -5.55 8.33 3.01
N ALA A 38 -5.47 7.46 4.01
CA ALA A 38 -4.30 6.62 4.24
C ALA A 38 -4.02 5.66 3.07
N ALA A 39 -5.07 5.06 2.51
CA ALA A 39 -4.96 4.17 1.35
C ALA A 39 -4.50 4.92 0.09
N GLU A 40 -5.05 6.10 -0.19
CA GLU A 40 -4.64 6.95 -1.31
C GLU A 40 -3.18 7.43 -1.18
N SER A 41 -2.77 7.81 0.03
CA SER A 41 -1.36 8.13 0.34
C SER A 41 -0.45 6.92 0.08
N GLY A 42 -0.92 5.73 0.45
CA GLY A 42 -0.23 4.47 0.21
C GLY A 42 0.01 4.17 -1.27
N ILE A 43 -0.99 4.37 -2.14
CA ILE A 43 -0.88 4.13 -3.59
C ILE A 43 0.23 5.00 -4.20
N ILE A 44 0.29 6.29 -3.83
CA ILE A 44 1.30 7.25 -4.33
C ILE A 44 2.70 6.85 -3.86
N LYS A 45 2.83 6.42 -2.59
CA LYS A 45 4.08 5.91 -2.04
C LYS A 45 4.55 4.66 -2.78
N VAL A 46 3.68 3.66 -3.00
CA VAL A 46 3.99 2.45 -3.78
C VAL A 46 4.47 2.80 -5.19
N LYS A 47 3.82 3.77 -5.84
CA LYS A 47 4.19 4.26 -7.19
C LYS A 47 5.57 4.92 -7.22
N THR A 48 5.89 5.70 -6.19
CA THR A 48 7.19 6.37 -6.04
C THR A 48 8.30 5.37 -5.71
N ILE A 49 7.98 4.36 -4.90
CA ILE A 49 8.90 3.31 -4.45
C ILE A 49 9.23 2.34 -5.58
N ALA A 50 8.27 2.03 -6.45
CA ALA A 50 8.49 1.34 -7.71
C ALA A 50 9.62 1.98 -8.55
N ALA A 51 9.85 3.28 -8.35
CA ALA A 51 10.90 4.03 -9.02
C ALA A 51 12.20 4.20 -8.19
N ARG A 52 12.24 3.87 -6.88
CA ARG A 52 13.39 4.20 -6.00
C ARG A 52 13.92 3.09 -5.05
N SER A 53 13.22 1.98 -4.80
CA SER A 53 13.65 0.72 -4.12
C SER A 53 12.69 0.22 -3.03
N THR A 54 12.38 -1.08 -3.04
CA THR A 54 11.24 -1.77 -2.40
C THR A 54 11.26 -1.92 -0.86
N GLU A 55 12.35 -1.62 -0.16
CA GLU A 55 12.46 -1.98 1.28
C GLU A 55 11.63 -1.09 2.23
N ILE A 56 11.23 0.11 1.80
CA ILE A 56 10.46 1.05 2.63
C ILE A 56 8.95 0.71 2.66
N LEU A 57 8.52 -0.21 1.79
CA LEU A 57 7.13 -0.41 1.38
C LEU A 57 6.20 -0.91 2.50
N THR A 58 6.68 -1.79 3.38
CA THR A 58 5.77 -2.60 4.21
C THR A 58 5.56 -2.00 5.61
N VAL A 59 6.56 -1.36 6.19
CA VAL A 59 6.48 -0.96 7.62
C VAL A 59 5.75 0.37 7.80
N GLY A 60 6.09 1.39 7.01
CA GLY A 60 5.52 2.73 7.19
C GLY A 60 4.06 2.84 6.73
N MET A 61 3.70 2.14 5.65
CA MET A 61 2.34 2.20 5.09
C MET A 61 1.34 1.33 5.85
N LEU A 62 1.72 0.11 6.21
CA LEU A 62 0.85 -0.78 6.98
C LEU A 62 0.55 -0.18 8.36
N CYS A 63 1.52 0.52 8.96
CA CYS A 63 1.34 1.22 10.22
C CYS A 63 0.30 2.36 10.10
N GLN A 64 0.38 3.23 9.08
CA GLN A 64 -0.62 4.31 8.90
C GLN A 64 -2.03 3.77 8.62
N VAL A 65 -2.16 2.73 7.79
CA VAL A 65 -3.46 2.13 7.49
C VAL A 65 -4.03 1.40 8.72
N MET A 66 -3.21 0.63 9.45
CA MET A 66 -3.64 0.00 10.71
C MET A 66 -4.02 1.03 11.76
N SER A 67 -3.27 2.13 11.92
CA SER A 67 -3.64 3.21 12.85
C SER A 67 -4.95 3.90 12.48
N ALA A 68 -5.23 4.08 11.18
CA ALA A 68 -6.50 4.63 10.69
C ALA A 68 -7.67 3.65 10.91
N VAL A 69 -7.44 2.34 10.74
CA VAL A 69 -8.44 1.29 11.02
C VAL A 69 -8.67 1.10 12.52
N THR A 70 -7.65 1.28 13.37
CA THR A 70 -7.77 1.08 14.83
C THR A 70 -8.42 2.28 15.54
N ASN A 71 -8.34 3.49 14.96
CA ASN A 71 -8.94 4.71 15.52
C ASN A 71 -10.34 5.02 14.98
N THR A 72 -10.97 4.12 14.20
CA THR A 72 -12.36 4.28 13.76
C THR A 72 -13.22 3.09 14.11
#